data_AF-A0A662CNI1-F1
#
_entry.id   AF-A0A662CNI1-F1
#
_cell.length_a   1.000
_cell.length_b   1.000
_cell.length_c   1.000
_cell.angle_alpha   90.00
_cell.angle_beta   90.00
_cell.angle_gamma   90.00
#
_symmetry.space_group_name_H-M   'P 1'
#
loop_
_entity.id
_entity.type
_entity.pdbx_description
1 polymer ?
#
loop_
_entity_poly.entity_id
_entity_poly.type
_entity_poly.pdbx_seq_one_letter_code
_entity_poly.pdbx_strand_id
1 'polypeptide(L)' 'IRTYHDHRMAMAFAPLAIPLGKISIEDPGVVSKSYPGYWKDLEKAGFGITQA' A
#
# COMPACT_ATOMS: atom_id res chain seq x y z
N ILE A 1 6.33 -6.20 4.24
CA ILE A 1 5.47 -5.96 5.42
C ILE A 1 4.33 -6.95 5.37
N ARG A 2 4.25 -7.87 6.33
CA ARG A 2 3.13 -8.80 6.47
C ARG A 2 1.88 -8.03 6.91
N THR A 3 0.82 -8.09 6.12
CA THR A 3 -0.43 -7.38 6.40
C THR A 3 -1.34 -8.14 7.37
N TYR A 4 -1.06 -9.42 7.65
CA TYR A 4 -1.87 -10.29 8.52
C TYR A 4 -3.38 -10.22 8.21
N HIS A 5 -3.72 -10.03 6.93
CA HIS A 5 -5.08 -9.81 6.43
C HIS A 5 -5.82 -8.56 6.97
N ASP A 6 -5.11 -7.63 7.63
CA ASP A 6 -5.65 -6.34 8.04
C ASP A 6 -5.31 -5.25 7.00
N HIS A 7 -6.35 -4.73 6.38
CA HIS A 7 -6.28 -3.63 5.40
C HIS A 7 -5.69 -2.35 6.01
N ARG A 8 -5.88 -2.10 7.31
CA ARG A 8 -5.37 -0.91 7.99
C ARG A 8 -3.86 -0.93 8.09
N MET A 9 -3.25 -2.10 8.26
CA MET A 9 -1.80 -2.25 8.26
C MET A 9 -1.23 -1.81 6.90
N ALA A 10 -1.73 -2.38 5.81
CA ALA A 10 -1.28 -2.00 4.46
C ALA A 10 -1.42 -0.49 4.19
N MET A 11 -2.53 0.13 4.62
CA MET A 11 -2.75 1.57 4.43
C MET A 11 -1.87 2.46 5.32
N ALA A 12 -1.61 2.06 6.57
CA ALA A 12 -0.78 2.83 7.48
C ALA A 12 0.70 2.79 7.07
N PHE A 13 1.14 1.68 6.47
CA PHE A 13 2.52 1.54 6.03
C PHE A 13 2.80 2.15 4.66
N ALA A 14 1.80 2.35 3.79
CA ALA A 14 2.05 2.91 2.46
C ALA A 14 2.74 4.30 2.46
N PRO A 15 2.32 5.28 3.30
CA PRO A 15 2.97 6.59 3.38
C PRO A 15 4.39 6.54 3.93
N LEU A 16 4.77 5.49 4.67
CA LEU A 16 6.14 5.33 5.17
C LEU A 16 7.15 5.12 4.04
N ALA A 17 6.70 4.86 2.80
CA ALA A 17 7.55 4.90 1.62
C ALA A 17 8.20 6.27 1.37
N ILE A 18 7.57 7.37 1.84
CA ILE A 18 8.11 8.73 1.64
C ILE A 18 9.48 8.89 2.34
N PRO A 19 9.60 8.67 3.67
CA PRO A 19 10.89 8.76 4.35
C PRO A 19 11.81 7.56 4.09
N LEU A 20 11.27 6.36 3.82
CA LEU A 20 12.07 5.13 3.65
C LEU A 20 12.53 4.90 2.20
N GLY A 21 12.02 5.68 1.24
CA GLY A 21 12.29 5.55 -0.19
C GLY A 21 11.56 4.39 -0.87
N LYS A 22 11.62 3.18 -0.31
CA LYS A 22 10.93 2.00 -0.85
C LYS A 22 10.44 1.09 0.25
N ILE A 23 9.21 0.60 0.10
CA ILE A 23 8.63 -0.44 0.97
C ILE A 23 8.06 -1.55 0.09
N SER A 24 8.04 -2.77 0.63
CA SER A 24 7.33 -3.90 0.03
C SER A 24 6.22 -4.31 0.97
N ILE A 25 4.98 -4.37 0.46
CA ILE A 25 3.79 -4.78 1.21
C ILE A 25 3.39 -6.16 0.70
N GLU A 26 3.27 -7.11 1.61
CA GLU A 26 2.91 -8.50 1.34
C GLU A 26 1.38 -8.60 1.33
N ASP A 27 0.81 -9.22 0.29
CA ASP A 27 -0.63 -9.27 0.03
C ASP A 27 -1.28 -7.87 -0.04
N PRO A 28 -0.92 -7.03 -1.03
CA PRO A 28 -1.55 -5.72 -1.24
C PRO A 28 -3.03 -5.81 -1.66
N GLY A 29 -3.56 -7.02 -1.91
CA GLY A 29 -4.98 -7.24 -2.23
C GLY A 29 -5.92 -7.07 -1.04
N VAL A 30 -5.40 -7.10 0.20
CA VAL A 30 -6.23 -6.97 1.42
C VAL A 30 -6.96 -5.63 1.52
N VAL A 31 -6.37 -4.56 0.98
CA VAL A 31 -6.99 -3.22 0.96
C VAL A 31 -8.14 -3.11 0.00
N SER A 32 -8.18 -3.93 -1.06
CA SER A 32 -9.26 -3.91 -2.04
C SER A 32 -10.62 -4.29 -1.44
N LYS A 33 -10.66 -4.95 -0.28
CA LYS A 33 -11.90 -5.27 0.45
C LYS A 33 -12.61 -4.02 0.97
N SER A 34 -11.86 -3.04 1.44
CA SER A 34 -12.40 -1.81 2.05
C SER A 34 -12.26 -0.60 1.11
N TYR A 35 -11.19 -0.57 0.31
CA TYR A 35 -10.88 0.52 -0.60
C TYR A 35 -10.24 0.00 -1.90
N PRO A 36 -11.05 -0.41 -2.89
CA PRO A 36 -10.59 -0.95 -4.18
C PRO A 36 -9.68 -0.02 -4.99
N GLY A 37 -9.82 1.30 -4.79
CA GLY A 37 -9.07 2.34 -5.51
C GLY A 37 -7.79 2.81 -4.82
N TYR A 38 -7.47 2.30 -3.63
CA TYR A 38 -6.42 2.84 -2.77
C TYR A 38 -5.08 3.04 -3.48
N TRP A 39 -4.59 2.02 -4.17
CA TRP A 39 -3.31 2.06 -4.89
C TRP A 39 -3.34 3.03 -6.07
N LYS A 40 -4.46 3.13 -6.79
CA LYS A 40 -4.60 4.09 -7.90
C LYS A 40 -4.59 5.53 -7.39
N ASP A 41 -5.16 5.78 -6.22
CA ASP A 41 -5.16 7.12 -5.64
C ASP A 41 -3.77 7.47 -5.06
N LEU A 42 -3.03 6.48 -4.55
CA LEU A 42 -1.61 6.63 -4.22
C LEU A 42 -0.74 6.95 -5.44
N GLU A 43 -0.96 6.30 -6.59
CA GLU A 43 -0.27 6.64 -7.84
C GLU A 43 -0.54 8.10 -8.25
N LYS A 44 -1.80 8.56 -8.16
CA LYS A 44 -2.15 9.97 -8.41
C LYS A 44 -1.50 10.92 -7.41
N ALA A 45 -1.29 10.49 -6.18
CA ALA A 45 -0.57 11.26 -5.17
C ALA A 45 0.96 11.32 -5.41
N GLY A 46 1.47 10.63 -6.44
CA GLY A 46 2.87 10.67 -6.85
C GLY A 46 3.70 9.49 -6.35
N PHE A 47 3.08 8.44 -5.80
CA PHE A 47 3.80 7.23 -5.41
C PHE A 47 4.09 6.34 -6.62
N GLY A 48 5.34 5.90 -6.76
CA GLY A 48 5.72 4.87 -7.73
C GLY A 48 5.36 3.49 -7.22
N ILE A 49 4.23 2.93 -7.67
CA ILE A 49 3.83 1.58 -7.31
C ILE A 49 4.45 0.59 -8.30
N THR A 50 5.07 -0.46 -7.79
CA THR A 50 5.61 -1.56 -8.60
C THR A 50 5.16 -2.88 -7.99
N GLN A 51 4.45 -3.70 -8.76
CA GLN A 51 4.21 -5.09 -8.39
C GLN A 51 5.42 -5.92 -8.81
N ALA A 52 5.96 -6.67 -7.87
CA ALA A 52 7.02 -7.66 -8.10
C ALA A 52 6.38 -9.05 -8.18
#